data_AF-A0A850X1G2-F1
#
_entry.id   AF-A0A850X1G2-F1
#
_cell.length_a   1.000
_cell.length_b   1.000
_cell.length_c   1.000
_cell.angle_alpha   90.00
_cell.angle_beta   90.00
_cell.angle_gamma   90.00
#
_symmetry.space_group_name_H-M   'P 1'
#
loop_
_entity.id
_entity.type
_entity.pdbx_description
1 polymer ?
#
loop_
_entity_poly.entity_id
_entity_poly.type
_entity_poly.pdbx_seq_one_letter_code
_entity_poly.pdbx_strand_id
1 'polypeptide(L)'
;SATCSSPVQVPQPLLPLPTAAAQQLDELLADLGHTESKLAVAGQGAEVPAEPSLDNMLGSLTRDLQELGITAAPTGVCAACHKPIAGKVLTVLGKTWHPEHFACTHCGQELGGRSFFERDGLPYCEEDYHQAFSPRCAYCAGPIYQKVLTALDQTWHPEHFFCTHCGKVFGDDGFHERNGKPYCRQDFLDMFAPKCRGCERPVMDDYLSALQGVWHPECFVCADCLNGFADGSFFELEGRPYCEQHFYQRQGSICHGCGCPVTGRCVTAAGRKYHPEHFICSYCLGKLQKGSYCERSDKMYCQTCHKKLFL
;
A
#
# COMPACT_ATOMS: atom_id res chain seq x y z
N SER A 1 -0.65 -17.11 -5.42
CA SER A 1 0.55 -17.85 -5.01
C SER A 1 1.75 -16.91 -5.08
N ALA A 2 2.18 -16.39 -3.94
CA ALA A 2 3.42 -15.64 -3.80
C ALA A 2 4.15 -16.19 -2.57
N THR A 3 5.38 -16.64 -2.77
CA THR A 3 6.16 -17.46 -1.83
C THR A 3 6.78 -16.58 -0.75
N CYS A 4 6.58 -16.96 0.51
CA CYS A 4 7.15 -16.33 1.70
C CYS A 4 8.60 -16.82 1.91
N SER A 5 9.53 -15.91 2.21
CA SER A 5 10.91 -16.24 2.62
C SER A 5 11.14 -15.78 4.05
N SER A 6 11.63 -16.72 4.87
CA SER A 6 11.80 -16.68 6.33
C SER A 6 12.80 -15.62 6.84
N PRO A 7 12.74 -15.26 8.14
CA PRO A 7 13.46 -14.11 8.70
C PRO A 7 14.90 -14.44 9.10
N VAL A 8 15.80 -13.49 8.89
CA VAL A 8 17.18 -13.51 9.41
C VAL A 8 17.23 -12.68 10.69
N GLN A 9 17.62 -13.30 11.81
CA GLN A 9 17.88 -12.64 13.09
C GLN A 9 19.22 -11.88 13.06
N VAL A 10 19.24 -10.66 13.59
CA VAL A 10 20.45 -9.84 13.80
C VAL A 10 20.50 -9.41 15.28
N PRO A 11 21.69 -9.34 15.93
CA PRO A 11 21.82 -9.27 17.39
C PRO A 11 21.57 -7.88 17.97
N GLN A 12 21.11 -7.82 19.23
CA GLN A 12 20.92 -6.58 20.00
C GLN A 12 22.26 -5.97 20.47
N PRO A 13 22.42 -4.64 20.48
CA PRO A 13 23.49 -3.97 21.18
C PRO A 13 23.11 -3.64 22.64
N LEU A 14 24.00 -4.02 23.57
CA LEU A 14 23.97 -3.65 24.99
C LEU A 14 24.53 -2.23 25.18
N LEU A 15 23.87 -1.41 26.01
CA LEU A 15 24.35 -0.08 26.43
C LEU A 15 25.37 -0.19 27.59
N PRO A 16 26.49 0.57 27.59
CA PRO A 16 27.33 0.73 28.78
C PRO A 16 26.92 1.93 29.65
N LEU A 17 26.96 1.72 30.97
CA LEU A 17 26.80 2.69 32.06
C LEU A 17 28.03 3.63 32.14
N PRO A 18 27.91 4.89 32.63
CA PRO A 18 29.04 5.82 32.65
C PRO A 18 30.08 5.40 33.69
N THR A 19 31.36 5.38 33.29
CA THR A 19 32.50 5.07 34.16
C THR A 19 33.12 6.33 34.76
N ALA A 20 33.73 6.15 35.93
CA ALA A 20 34.39 7.15 36.79
C ALA A 20 35.46 8.04 36.12
N ALA A 21 35.81 7.78 34.85
CA ALA A 21 36.73 8.62 34.08
C ALA A 21 36.11 9.96 33.66
N ALA A 22 34.78 10.05 33.56
CA ALA A 22 34.10 11.31 33.21
C ALA A 22 34.16 12.36 34.33
N GLN A 23 34.33 11.94 35.59
CA GLN A 23 34.35 12.86 36.74
C GLN A 23 35.71 13.52 36.98
N GLN A 24 36.80 12.98 36.44
CA GLN A 24 38.15 13.54 36.63
C GLN A 24 38.52 14.64 35.63
N LEU A 25 37.75 14.79 34.55
CA LEU A 25 38.02 15.80 33.51
C LEU A 25 37.41 17.18 33.85
N ASP A 26 36.38 17.24 34.69
CA ASP A 26 35.78 18.51 35.13
C ASP A 26 36.60 19.24 36.22
N GLU A 27 37.36 18.52 37.05
CA GLU A 27 38.22 19.12 38.08
C GLU A 27 39.48 19.82 37.50
N LEU A 28 39.95 19.41 36.32
CA LEU A 28 41.15 19.97 35.69
C LEU A 28 40.86 21.22 34.82
N LEU A 29 39.60 21.54 34.55
CA LEU A 29 39.19 22.73 33.79
C LEU A 29 38.86 23.95 34.66
N ALA A 30 38.80 23.78 36.00
CA ALA A 30 38.55 24.89 36.93
C ALA A 30 39.81 25.70 37.27
N ASP A 31 41.02 25.13 37.14
CA ASP A 31 42.27 25.78 37.58
C ASP A 31 42.96 26.65 36.52
N LEU A 32 42.53 26.61 35.26
CA LEU A 32 43.12 27.41 34.17
C LEU A 32 42.47 28.80 33.99
N GLY A 33 41.52 29.17 34.85
CA GLY A 33 40.81 30.45 34.78
C GLY A 33 41.46 31.64 35.52
N HIS A 34 42.62 31.46 36.16
CA HIS A 34 43.16 32.47 37.09
C HIS A 34 44.55 33.06 36.75
N THR A 35 45.13 32.79 35.59
CA THR A 35 46.51 33.26 35.27
C THR A 35 46.63 34.12 34.01
N GLU A 36 45.62 34.91 33.64
CA GLU A 36 45.79 35.95 32.61
C GLU A 36 45.19 37.28 33.05
N SER A 37 45.97 38.03 33.83
CA SER A 37 45.82 39.48 33.98
C SER A 37 47.09 40.08 34.57
N LYS A 38 48.10 40.40 33.74
CA LYS A 38 48.85 41.66 33.89
C LYS A 38 49.88 41.93 32.78
N LEU A 39 49.76 43.15 32.26
CA LEU A 39 50.81 44.05 31.74
C LEU A 39 51.01 44.10 30.21
N ALA A 40 50.37 45.13 29.65
CA ALA A 40 50.74 45.83 28.43
C ALA A 40 51.96 46.75 28.63
N VAL A 41 52.67 47.08 27.54
CA VAL A 41 52.90 48.46 27.00
C VAL A 41 54.18 48.55 26.12
N ALA A 42 54.01 49.15 24.92
CA ALA A 42 54.91 49.92 24.02
C ALA A 42 56.22 49.28 23.48
N GLY A 43 56.70 49.54 22.26
CA GLY A 43 56.31 50.38 21.12
C GLY A 43 57.51 50.65 20.17
N GLN A 44 57.23 50.90 18.87
CA GLN A 44 58.09 51.55 17.82
C GLN A 44 59.36 50.77 17.35
N GLY A 45 59.86 50.76 16.10
CA GLY A 45 59.58 51.40 14.81
C GLY A 45 60.90 51.48 13.98
N ALA A 46 60.84 51.16 12.68
CA ALA A 46 61.74 51.54 11.56
C ALA A 46 62.95 50.65 11.09
N GLU A 47 62.86 50.34 9.78
CA GLU A 47 63.87 50.26 8.69
C GLU A 47 64.78 49.03 8.44
N VAL A 48 64.91 48.71 7.14
CA VAL A 48 65.54 47.54 6.47
C VAL A 48 66.96 47.90 5.99
N PRO A 49 67.94 46.96 6.07
CA PRO A 49 68.56 46.49 4.82
C PRO A 49 68.99 45.00 4.79
N ALA A 50 68.82 44.41 3.60
CA ALA A 50 69.63 43.37 2.93
C ALA A 50 69.88 41.98 3.61
N GLU A 51 69.17 40.99 3.05
CA GLU A 51 69.50 39.55 2.85
C GLU A 51 70.83 38.99 3.43
N PRO A 52 70.71 38.01 4.33
CA PRO A 52 71.47 36.77 4.22
C PRO A 52 70.53 35.55 4.20
N SER A 53 70.54 34.84 3.06
CA SER A 53 70.02 33.49 2.78
C SER A 53 69.18 32.79 3.87
N LEU A 54 67.87 32.70 3.60
CA LEU A 54 66.86 31.99 4.41
C LEU A 54 67.13 30.48 4.55
N ASP A 55 67.99 29.89 3.71
CA ASP A 55 68.33 28.47 3.75
C ASP A 55 69.22 28.11 4.96
N ASN A 56 70.03 29.04 5.45
CA ASN A 56 70.90 28.80 6.61
C ASN A 56 70.17 28.93 7.95
N MET A 57 69.08 29.71 8.04
CA MET A 57 68.28 29.80 9.27
C MET A 57 67.29 28.63 9.41
N LEU A 58 66.77 28.09 8.31
CA LEU A 58 65.99 26.84 8.31
C LEU A 58 66.84 25.63 8.72
N GLY A 59 68.10 25.58 8.27
CA GLY A 59 69.05 24.52 8.66
C GLY A 59 69.40 24.52 10.15
N SER A 60 69.59 25.70 10.76
CA SER A 60 69.85 25.82 12.20
C SER A 60 68.63 25.53 13.06
N LEU A 61 67.44 26.04 12.71
CA LEU A 61 66.20 25.73 13.45
C LEU A 61 65.83 24.23 13.40
N THR A 62 66.09 23.58 12.26
CA THR A 62 65.83 22.14 12.09
C THR A 62 66.78 21.29 12.93
N ARG A 63 68.05 21.72 13.07
CA ARG A 63 69.05 21.04 13.91
C ARG A 63 68.81 21.24 15.40
N ASP A 64 68.40 22.44 15.80
CA ASP A 64 68.13 22.78 17.20
C ASP A 64 66.82 22.11 17.70
N LEU A 65 65.83 21.89 16.82
CA LEU A 65 64.64 21.07 17.11
C LEU A 65 64.95 19.57 17.19
N GLN A 66 66.01 19.10 16.53
CA GLN A 66 66.47 17.71 16.59
C GLN A 66 67.17 17.37 17.92
N GLU A 67 67.86 18.34 18.55
CA GLU A 67 68.50 18.19 19.86
C GLU A 67 67.52 18.18 21.04
N LEU A 68 66.30 18.73 20.87
CA LEU A 68 65.23 18.67 21.87
C LEU A 68 64.34 17.41 21.76
N GLY A 69 64.71 16.45 20.91
CA GLY A 69 64.02 15.16 20.80
C GLY A 69 62.63 15.20 20.15
N ILE A 70 62.25 16.32 19.53
CA ILE A 70 61.01 16.43 18.75
C ILE A 70 61.36 16.18 17.29
N THR A 71 61.63 14.92 16.94
CA THR A 71 61.60 14.51 15.55
C THR A 71 60.13 14.46 15.14
N ALA A 72 59.61 15.54 14.56
CA ALA A 72 58.35 15.51 13.83
C ALA A 72 58.57 14.73 12.53
N ALA A 73 58.72 13.41 12.64
CA ALA A 73 58.71 12.54 11.48
C ALA A 73 57.35 12.70 10.78
N PRO A 74 57.31 12.97 9.47
CA PRO A 74 56.05 13.08 8.75
C PRO A 74 55.26 11.78 8.91
N THR A 75 54.06 11.88 9.47
CA THR A 75 53.23 10.72 9.85
C THR A 75 52.45 10.14 8.67
N GLY A 76 52.64 10.69 7.46
CA GLY A 76 51.98 10.27 6.21
C GLY A 76 51.87 11.43 5.22
N VAL A 77 51.34 11.17 4.02
CA VAL A 77 51.02 12.18 3.00
C VAL A 77 49.51 12.36 2.92
N CYS A 78 49.03 13.61 2.97
CA CYS A 78 47.61 13.88 2.94
C CYS A 78 46.98 13.47 1.60
N ALA A 79 45.91 12.68 1.64
CA ALA A 79 45.19 12.22 0.45
C ALA A 79 44.46 13.33 -0.32
N ALA A 80 44.13 14.46 0.32
CA ALA A 80 43.48 15.60 -0.32
C ALA A 80 44.47 16.56 -0.99
N CYS A 81 45.52 16.97 -0.26
CA CYS A 81 46.44 18.03 -0.70
C CYS A 81 47.81 17.52 -1.14
N HIS A 82 48.07 16.21 -1.04
CA HIS A 82 49.33 15.54 -1.39
C HIS A 82 50.59 16.07 -0.70
N LYS A 83 50.44 16.77 0.44
CA LYS A 83 51.56 17.29 1.25
C LYS A 83 51.83 16.39 2.47
N PRO A 84 53.08 16.30 2.95
CA PRO A 84 53.41 15.57 4.17
C PRO A 84 52.69 16.19 5.37
N ILE A 85 52.12 15.35 6.23
CA ILE A 85 51.38 15.76 7.43
C ILE A 85 52.39 15.88 8.57
N ALA A 86 52.53 17.09 9.11
CA ALA A 86 53.30 17.36 10.32
C ALA A 86 52.34 17.55 11.50
N GLY A 87 52.53 16.78 12.58
CA GLY A 87 51.68 16.87 13.78
C GLY A 87 50.50 15.90 13.79
N LYS A 88 49.28 16.39 14.11
CA LYS A 88 48.09 15.54 14.27
C LYS A 88 47.63 14.99 12.92
N VAL A 89 47.65 13.67 12.76
CA VAL A 89 47.17 12.95 11.58
C VAL A 89 45.81 12.30 11.84
N LEU A 90 44.91 12.37 10.87
CA LEU A 90 43.72 11.53 10.83
C LEU A 90 43.94 10.38 9.85
N THR A 91 43.91 9.16 10.37
CA THR A 91 43.97 7.94 9.54
C THR A 91 42.58 7.35 9.44
N VAL A 92 41.94 7.55 8.29
CA VAL A 92 40.56 7.13 8.02
C VAL A 92 40.47 6.66 6.56
N LEU A 93 39.69 5.60 6.33
CA LEU A 93 39.53 4.96 5.01
C LEU A 93 40.85 4.46 4.39
N GLY A 94 41.78 4.00 5.24
CA GLY A 94 43.11 3.53 4.80
C GLY A 94 44.03 4.63 4.25
N LYS A 95 43.65 5.90 4.41
CA LYS A 95 44.40 7.07 3.94
C LYS A 95 44.70 8.00 5.12
N THR A 96 45.76 8.78 4.99
CA THR A 96 46.11 9.82 5.96
C THR A 96 45.64 11.19 5.49
N TRP A 97 45.08 11.98 6.39
CA TRP A 97 44.49 13.29 6.10
C TRP A 97 44.94 14.31 7.14
N HIS A 98 45.07 15.57 6.73
CA HIS A 98 45.04 16.65 7.71
C HIS A 98 43.63 16.73 8.31
N PRO A 99 43.47 17.04 9.61
CA PRO A 99 42.16 17.20 10.23
C PRO A 99 41.21 18.15 9.48
N GLU A 100 41.73 19.27 9.01
CA GLU A 100 41.04 20.29 8.20
C GLU A 100 40.67 19.80 6.78
N HIS A 101 41.45 18.88 6.22
CA HIS A 101 41.26 18.38 4.86
C HIS A 101 40.36 17.12 4.81
N PHE A 102 39.98 16.58 5.96
CA PHE A 102 38.99 15.52 6.03
C PHE A 102 37.58 16.12 6.09
N ALA A 103 37.06 16.47 4.92
CA ALA A 103 35.79 17.15 4.75
C ALA A 103 34.86 16.39 3.80
N CYS A 104 33.55 16.64 3.91
CA CYS A 104 32.55 16.05 3.02
C CYS A 104 32.80 16.47 1.58
N THR A 105 32.78 15.49 0.68
CA THR A 105 33.01 15.70 -0.76
C THR A 105 31.97 16.60 -1.42
N HIS A 106 30.73 16.65 -0.90
CA HIS A 106 29.63 17.40 -1.49
C HIS A 106 29.51 18.81 -0.91
N CYS A 107 29.38 18.97 0.41
CA CYS A 107 29.24 20.28 1.06
C CYS A 107 30.55 20.92 1.56
N GLY A 108 31.66 20.19 1.59
CA GLY A 108 32.95 20.70 2.11
C GLY A 108 33.03 20.82 3.64
N GLN A 109 32.03 20.32 4.37
CA GLN A 109 32.03 20.38 5.84
C GLN A 109 33.10 19.46 6.45
N GLU A 110 33.90 19.98 7.36
CA GLU A 110 34.88 19.20 8.12
C GLU A 110 34.20 18.07 8.92
N LEU A 111 34.69 16.84 8.74
CA LEU A 111 34.14 15.63 9.34
C LEU A 111 34.93 15.16 10.58
N GLY A 112 36.02 15.86 10.92
CA GLY A 112 36.89 15.55 12.06
C GLY A 112 36.14 15.57 13.38
N GLY A 113 35.61 14.42 13.80
CA GLY A 113 34.83 14.24 15.04
C GLY A 113 33.32 14.03 14.85
N ARG A 114 32.79 14.08 13.63
CA ARG A 114 31.38 13.80 13.31
C ARG A 114 31.24 12.41 12.67
N SER A 115 30.04 11.83 12.78
CA SER A 115 29.69 10.63 12.00
C SER A 115 29.75 10.95 10.51
N PHE A 116 30.35 10.06 9.72
CA PHE A 116 30.46 10.20 8.27
C PHE A 116 30.25 8.84 7.60
N PHE A 117 29.94 8.87 6.30
CA PHE A 117 29.78 7.68 5.48
C PHE A 117 30.81 7.67 4.34
N GLU A 118 31.25 6.48 3.95
CA GLU A 118 32.14 6.26 2.81
C GLU A 118 31.36 5.71 1.61
N ARG A 119 31.63 6.28 0.43
CA ARG A 119 31.26 5.68 -0.86
C ARG A 119 32.42 5.86 -1.83
N ASP A 120 32.84 4.79 -2.49
CA ASP A 120 33.91 4.80 -3.50
C ASP A 120 35.22 5.47 -3.02
N GLY A 121 35.56 5.31 -1.73
CA GLY A 121 36.77 5.89 -1.13
C GLY A 121 36.71 7.40 -0.87
N LEU A 122 35.50 7.99 -0.95
CA LEU A 122 35.22 9.40 -0.71
C LEU A 122 34.35 9.58 0.55
N PRO A 123 34.68 10.53 1.44
CA PRO A 123 33.89 10.79 2.64
C PRO A 123 32.71 11.74 2.36
N TYR A 124 31.55 11.41 2.91
CA TYR A 124 30.33 12.21 2.87
C TYR A 124 29.81 12.47 4.29
N CYS A 125 29.24 13.65 4.53
CA CYS A 125 28.44 13.85 5.74
C CYS A 125 27.16 13.00 5.65
N GLU A 126 26.55 12.74 6.80
CA GLU A 126 25.33 11.93 6.90
C GLU A 126 24.20 12.46 5.99
N GLU A 127 23.97 13.77 6.00
CA GLU A 127 22.91 14.42 5.21
C GLU A 127 23.12 14.23 3.69
N ASP A 128 24.29 14.60 3.18
CA ASP A 128 24.61 14.49 1.75
C ASP A 128 24.64 13.03 1.28
N TYR A 129 25.16 12.12 2.10
CA TYR A 129 25.16 10.69 1.78
C TYR A 129 23.74 10.17 1.61
N HIS A 130 22.86 10.49 2.57
CA HIS A 130 21.49 10.00 2.51
C HIS A 130 20.68 10.68 1.41
N GLN A 131 20.91 11.96 1.15
CA GLN A 131 20.24 12.69 0.07
C GLN A 131 20.60 12.13 -1.32
N ALA A 132 21.86 11.76 -1.53
CA ALA A 132 22.34 11.28 -2.82
C ALA A 132 22.08 9.78 -3.04
N PHE A 133 22.22 8.96 -1.99
CA PHE A 133 22.32 7.51 -2.16
C PHE A 133 21.22 6.70 -1.48
N SER A 134 20.38 7.30 -0.61
CA SER A 134 19.32 6.54 0.04
C SER A 134 18.12 6.33 -0.89
N PRO A 135 17.46 5.16 -0.82
CA PRO A 135 16.22 4.95 -1.53
C PRO A 135 15.16 5.96 -1.08
N ARG A 136 14.33 6.42 -2.03
CA ARG A 136 13.29 7.42 -1.76
C ARG A 136 11.95 6.75 -1.58
N CYS A 137 11.20 7.22 -0.60
CA CYS A 137 9.85 6.74 -0.38
C CYS A 137 8.92 7.20 -1.51
N ALA A 138 8.20 6.27 -2.13
CA ALA A 138 7.25 6.57 -3.19
C ALA A 138 6.09 7.50 -2.77
N TYR A 139 5.76 7.55 -1.48
CA TYR A 139 4.72 8.43 -0.95
C TYR A 139 5.23 9.85 -0.64
N CYS A 140 6.29 9.99 0.18
CA CYS A 140 6.77 11.30 0.65
C CYS A 140 7.99 11.85 -0.11
N ALA A 141 8.56 11.10 -1.05
CA ALA A 141 9.82 11.38 -1.77
C ALA A 141 11.08 11.58 -0.89
N GLY A 142 10.96 11.45 0.43
CA GLY A 142 12.06 11.55 1.39
C GLY A 142 12.97 10.31 1.39
N PRO A 143 14.25 10.47 1.77
CA PRO A 143 15.20 9.37 1.92
C PRO A 143 14.79 8.43 3.06
N ILE A 144 14.97 7.11 2.86
CA ILE A 144 14.69 6.08 3.85
C ILE A 144 15.99 5.63 4.50
N TYR A 145 16.17 5.94 5.79
CA TYR A 145 17.42 5.71 6.51
C TYR A 145 17.61 4.29 7.07
N GLN A 146 16.50 3.64 7.48
CA GLN A 146 16.55 2.38 8.23
C GLN A 146 15.76 1.28 7.55
N LYS A 147 14.51 1.09 7.98
CA LYS A 147 13.66 0.01 7.49
C LYS A 147 13.07 0.41 6.15
N VAL A 148 13.60 -0.15 5.08
CA VAL A 148 13.01 -0.04 3.74
C VAL A 148 11.97 -1.14 3.55
N LEU A 149 10.78 -0.75 3.11
CA LEU A 149 9.77 -1.68 2.61
C LEU A 149 9.79 -1.61 1.08
N THR A 150 10.01 -2.74 0.43
CA THR A 150 9.99 -2.85 -1.04
C THR A 150 8.68 -3.50 -1.46
N ALA A 151 7.86 -2.78 -2.21
CA ALA A 151 6.58 -3.26 -2.74
C ALA A 151 6.20 -2.45 -3.98
N LEU A 152 5.46 -3.07 -4.92
CA LEU A 152 5.04 -2.42 -6.18
C LEU A 152 6.23 -1.85 -6.97
N ASP A 153 7.33 -2.60 -7.00
CA ASP A 153 8.61 -2.22 -7.61
C ASP A 153 9.18 -0.87 -7.12
N GLN A 154 8.77 -0.44 -5.93
CA GLN A 154 9.13 0.84 -5.31
C GLN A 154 9.54 0.66 -3.85
N THR A 155 10.22 1.66 -3.31
CA THR A 155 10.64 1.71 -1.91
C THR A 155 9.76 2.63 -1.09
N TRP A 156 9.44 2.24 0.14
CA TRP A 156 8.50 2.91 1.01
C TRP A 156 9.03 2.96 2.44
N HIS A 157 8.65 4.02 3.17
CA HIS A 157 8.63 3.93 4.62
C HIS A 157 7.54 2.91 5.02
N PRO A 158 7.77 2.03 6.01
CA PRO A 158 6.76 1.08 6.49
C PRO A 158 5.45 1.77 6.90
N GLU A 159 5.56 2.97 7.46
CA GLU A 159 4.43 3.81 7.89
C GLU A 159 3.70 4.48 6.71
N HIS A 160 4.35 4.62 5.55
CA HIS A 160 3.76 5.21 4.34
C HIS A 160 3.25 4.18 3.34
N PHE A 161 3.31 2.89 3.68
CA PHE A 161 2.74 1.83 2.89
C PHE A 161 1.40 1.40 3.49
N PHE A 162 0.35 2.12 3.10
CA PHE A 162 -1.02 1.95 3.60
C PHE A 162 -2.04 1.91 2.47
N CYS A 163 -3.27 1.50 2.79
CA CYS A 163 -4.37 1.49 1.83
C CYS A 163 -4.63 2.89 1.26
N THR A 164 -4.63 3.01 -0.06
CA THR A 164 -4.91 4.28 -0.76
C THR A 164 -6.28 4.87 -0.42
N HIS A 165 -7.27 4.02 -0.11
CA HIS A 165 -8.64 4.44 0.16
C HIS A 165 -8.87 4.78 1.63
N CYS A 166 -8.66 3.83 2.56
CA CYS A 166 -8.92 4.05 3.98
C CYS A 166 -7.72 4.52 4.82
N GLY A 167 -6.50 4.55 4.28
CA GLY A 167 -5.29 4.96 5.00
C GLY A 167 -4.77 3.98 6.05
N LYS A 168 -5.38 2.79 6.19
CA LYS A 168 -4.92 1.77 7.15
C LYS A 168 -3.62 1.12 6.67
N VAL A 169 -2.65 0.97 7.57
CA VAL A 169 -1.46 0.15 7.35
C VAL A 169 -1.84 -1.31 7.18
N PHE A 170 -1.08 -2.04 6.37
CA PHE A 170 -1.33 -3.46 6.12
C PHE A 170 -0.82 -4.31 7.30
N GLY A 171 -1.65 -5.23 7.76
CA GLY A 171 -1.27 -6.27 8.73
C GLY A 171 -0.85 -7.56 8.03
N ASP A 172 -1.06 -8.69 8.70
CA ASP A 172 -0.71 -10.02 8.19
C ASP A 172 -1.51 -10.43 6.94
N ASP A 173 -2.70 -9.84 6.74
CA ASP A 173 -3.56 -10.05 5.56
C ASP A 173 -2.97 -9.46 4.26
N GLY A 174 -1.89 -8.68 4.36
CA GLY A 174 -1.21 -8.07 3.22
C GLY A 174 -2.03 -6.99 2.51
N PHE A 175 -1.77 -6.80 1.22
CA PHE A 175 -2.38 -5.76 0.39
C PHE A 175 -2.80 -6.34 -0.97
N HIS A 176 -3.63 -5.60 -1.70
CA HIS A 176 -4.03 -5.91 -3.07
C HIS A 176 -3.66 -4.73 -3.97
N GLU A 177 -3.18 -5.01 -5.18
CA GLU A 177 -2.76 -3.97 -6.13
C GLU A 177 -3.83 -3.70 -7.18
N ARG A 178 -4.10 -2.42 -7.44
CA ARG A 178 -4.81 -1.98 -8.64
C ARG A 178 -4.16 -0.73 -9.21
N ASN A 179 -3.72 -0.80 -10.47
CA ASN A 179 -3.09 0.33 -11.19
C ASN A 179 -1.88 0.91 -10.43
N GLY A 180 -1.00 0.06 -9.90
CA GLY A 180 0.19 0.50 -9.14
C GLY A 180 -0.12 1.14 -7.78
N LYS A 181 -1.35 1.00 -7.27
CA LYS A 181 -1.77 1.52 -5.97
C LYS A 181 -2.15 0.38 -5.03
N PRO A 182 -1.72 0.42 -3.74
CA PRO A 182 -2.05 -0.61 -2.78
C PRO A 182 -3.40 -0.32 -2.09
N TYR A 183 -4.20 -1.36 -1.90
CA TYR A 183 -5.50 -1.34 -1.23
C TYR A 183 -5.60 -2.46 -0.21
N CYS A 184 -6.38 -2.26 0.86
CA CYS A 184 -6.72 -3.34 1.77
C CYS A 184 -7.76 -4.26 1.11
N ARG A 185 -7.88 -5.50 1.60
CA ARG A 185 -8.82 -6.48 1.06
C ARG A 185 -10.26 -5.94 1.00
N GLN A 186 -10.71 -5.26 2.04
CA GLN A 186 -12.07 -4.71 2.11
C GLN A 186 -12.32 -3.67 1.03
N ASP A 187 -11.51 -2.60 0.99
CA ASP A 187 -11.65 -1.53 0.01
C ASP A 187 -11.48 -2.05 -1.42
N PHE A 188 -10.55 -2.99 -1.63
CA PHE A 188 -10.36 -3.61 -2.93
C PHE A 188 -11.63 -4.32 -3.42
N LEU A 189 -12.27 -5.10 -2.55
CA LEU A 189 -13.51 -5.79 -2.88
C LEU A 189 -14.67 -4.81 -3.09
N ASP A 190 -14.84 -3.83 -2.21
CA ASP A 190 -15.97 -2.90 -2.27
C ASP A 190 -15.95 -2.02 -3.53
N MET A 191 -14.76 -1.67 -4.01
CA MET A 191 -14.57 -0.82 -5.19
C MET A 191 -14.42 -1.58 -6.50
N PHE A 192 -13.75 -2.74 -6.50
CA PHE A 192 -13.33 -3.40 -7.74
C PHE A 192 -13.96 -4.77 -7.97
N ALA A 193 -14.50 -5.43 -6.95
CA ALA A 193 -15.13 -6.72 -7.15
C ALA A 193 -16.49 -6.55 -7.85
N PRO A 194 -16.83 -7.47 -8.78
CA PRO A 194 -18.18 -7.57 -9.31
C PRO A 194 -19.22 -7.71 -8.19
N LYS A 195 -20.32 -6.97 -8.26
CA LYS A 195 -21.38 -7.00 -7.25
C LYS A 195 -22.53 -7.89 -7.68
N CYS A 196 -23.00 -8.74 -6.77
CA CYS A 196 -24.12 -9.63 -7.02
C CYS A 196 -25.38 -8.82 -7.30
N ARG A 197 -26.08 -9.07 -8.42
CA ARG A 197 -27.33 -8.37 -8.73
C ARG A 197 -28.48 -8.66 -7.75
N GLY A 198 -28.42 -9.78 -7.03
CA GLY A 198 -29.43 -10.14 -6.03
C GLY A 198 -29.26 -9.47 -4.65
N CYS A 199 -28.03 -9.29 -4.16
CA CYS A 199 -27.78 -8.79 -2.80
C CYS A 199 -26.79 -7.62 -2.73
N GLU A 200 -26.30 -7.13 -3.87
CA GLU A 200 -25.37 -6.00 -4.03
C GLU A 200 -23.99 -6.16 -3.36
N ARG A 201 -23.72 -7.31 -2.76
CA ARG A 201 -22.42 -7.61 -2.14
C ARG A 201 -21.39 -8.06 -3.17
N PRO A 202 -20.09 -7.76 -2.96
CA PRO A 202 -18.98 -8.30 -3.72
C PRO A 202 -19.04 -9.82 -3.87
N VAL A 203 -18.81 -10.33 -5.08
CA VAL A 203 -18.68 -11.76 -5.36
C VAL A 203 -17.21 -12.08 -5.59
N MET A 204 -16.68 -13.04 -4.85
CA MET A 204 -15.25 -13.41 -4.91
C MET A 204 -15.04 -14.59 -5.85
N ASP A 205 -15.55 -15.76 -5.49
CA ASP A 205 -15.36 -17.02 -6.20
C ASP A 205 -16.71 -17.73 -6.43
N ASP A 206 -16.75 -18.70 -7.35
CA ASP A 206 -17.92 -19.53 -7.68
C ASP A 206 -19.22 -18.75 -7.90
N TYR A 207 -19.25 -17.95 -8.98
CA TYR A 207 -20.38 -17.10 -9.33
C TYR A 207 -21.09 -17.50 -10.61
N LEU A 208 -22.37 -17.15 -10.69
CA LEU A 208 -23.18 -17.32 -11.89
C LEU A 208 -23.18 -16.03 -12.71
N SER A 209 -22.95 -16.17 -14.00
CA SER A 209 -23.08 -15.08 -14.97
C SER A 209 -24.41 -15.19 -15.71
N ALA A 210 -25.35 -14.29 -15.41
CA ALA A 210 -26.68 -14.28 -16.00
C ALA A 210 -27.27 -12.87 -15.98
N LEU A 211 -28.19 -12.58 -16.91
CA LEU A 211 -28.92 -11.29 -16.96
C LEU A 211 -27.97 -10.07 -17.01
N GLN A 212 -26.88 -10.20 -17.79
CA GLN A 212 -25.80 -9.20 -17.90
C GLN A 212 -25.27 -8.74 -16.53
N GLY A 213 -25.12 -9.68 -15.59
CA GLY A 213 -24.57 -9.45 -14.26
C GLY A 213 -24.00 -10.72 -13.65
N VAL A 214 -23.40 -10.55 -12.47
CA VAL A 214 -22.92 -11.67 -11.65
C VAL A 214 -23.86 -11.89 -10.48
N TRP A 215 -23.93 -13.14 -10.02
CA TRP A 215 -24.79 -13.56 -8.93
C TRP A 215 -24.05 -14.57 -8.07
N HIS A 216 -24.28 -14.51 -6.76
CA HIS A 216 -24.02 -15.68 -5.93
C HIS A 216 -24.98 -16.82 -6.33
N PRO A 217 -24.55 -18.09 -6.31
CA PRO A 217 -25.42 -19.23 -6.60
C PRO A 217 -26.73 -19.22 -5.80
N GLU A 218 -26.64 -18.88 -4.51
CA GLU A 218 -27.78 -18.76 -3.60
C GLU A 218 -28.64 -17.50 -3.82
N CYS A 219 -28.12 -16.50 -4.53
CA CYS A 219 -28.86 -15.28 -4.86
C CYS A 219 -29.57 -15.37 -6.21
N PHE A 220 -29.21 -16.34 -7.06
CA PHE A 220 -29.87 -16.55 -8.35
C PHE A 220 -31.13 -17.40 -8.18
N VAL A 221 -32.18 -16.77 -7.68
CA VAL A 221 -33.46 -17.39 -7.32
C VAL A 221 -34.62 -16.68 -7.99
N CYS A 222 -35.77 -17.35 -8.10
CA CYS A 222 -36.98 -16.71 -8.63
C CYS A 222 -37.37 -15.48 -7.80
N ALA A 223 -37.62 -14.36 -8.46
CA ALA A 223 -37.94 -13.09 -7.80
C ALA A 223 -39.23 -13.11 -6.95
N ASP A 224 -40.14 -14.06 -7.19
CA ASP A 224 -41.41 -14.16 -6.47
C ASP A 224 -41.38 -15.21 -5.35
N CYS A 225 -40.82 -16.41 -5.58
CA CYS A 225 -40.79 -17.47 -4.57
C CYS A 225 -39.45 -17.70 -3.88
N LEU A 226 -38.38 -17.02 -4.32
CA LEU A 226 -37.03 -17.11 -3.77
C LEU A 226 -36.42 -18.53 -3.81
N ASN A 227 -37.01 -19.44 -4.58
CA ASN A 227 -36.46 -20.77 -4.82
C ASN A 227 -35.48 -20.74 -5.99
N GLY A 228 -34.43 -21.56 -5.90
CA GLY A 228 -33.50 -21.82 -7.00
C GLY A 228 -34.17 -22.60 -8.15
N PHE A 229 -33.49 -22.64 -9.29
CA PHE A 229 -33.96 -23.28 -10.50
C PHE A 229 -33.51 -24.74 -10.54
N ALA A 230 -34.37 -25.66 -10.10
CA ALA A 230 -34.04 -27.07 -9.92
C ALA A 230 -33.59 -27.79 -11.21
N ASP A 231 -34.12 -27.37 -12.36
CA ASP A 231 -33.79 -27.89 -13.69
C ASP A 231 -32.75 -27.03 -14.43
N GLY A 232 -32.25 -25.98 -13.78
CA GLY A 232 -31.37 -24.99 -14.40
C GLY A 232 -32.06 -24.05 -15.38
N SER A 233 -33.37 -24.18 -15.61
CA SER A 233 -34.12 -23.31 -16.51
C SER A 233 -34.73 -22.13 -15.75
N PHE A 234 -34.65 -20.95 -16.34
CA PHE A 234 -35.27 -19.74 -15.82
C PHE A 234 -35.80 -18.89 -16.97
N PHE A 235 -36.72 -17.99 -16.64
CA PHE A 235 -37.25 -17.00 -17.56
C PHE A 235 -36.88 -15.60 -17.09
N GLU A 236 -36.49 -14.74 -18.02
CA GLU A 236 -36.19 -13.33 -17.74
C GLU A 236 -37.44 -12.47 -17.94
N LEU A 237 -37.73 -11.62 -16.95
CA LEU A 237 -38.70 -10.54 -17.09
C LEU A 237 -38.18 -9.29 -16.36
N GLU A 238 -38.05 -8.18 -17.09
CA GLU A 238 -37.55 -6.89 -16.55
C GLU A 238 -36.16 -7.02 -15.89
N GLY A 239 -35.27 -7.86 -16.44
CA GLY A 239 -33.94 -8.10 -15.90
C GLY A 239 -33.90 -8.91 -14.59
N ARG A 240 -35.01 -9.58 -14.24
CA ARG A 240 -35.11 -10.46 -13.07
C ARG A 240 -35.42 -11.90 -13.48
N PRO A 241 -34.87 -12.90 -12.78
CA PRO A 241 -35.12 -14.31 -13.08
C PRO A 241 -36.42 -14.80 -12.41
N TYR A 242 -37.22 -15.57 -13.14
CA TYR A 242 -38.48 -16.15 -12.71
C TYR A 242 -38.52 -17.65 -13.02
N CYS A 243 -39.16 -18.43 -12.15
CA CYS A 243 -39.48 -19.81 -12.51
C CYS A 243 -40.62 -19.82 -13.52
N GLU A 244 -40.78 -20.93 -14.23
CA GLU A 244 -41.80 -21.08 -15.28
C GLU A 244 -43.20 -20.64 -14.79
N GLN A 245 -43.61 -21.13 -13.62
CA GLN A 245 -44.92 -20.82 -13.04
C GLN A 245 -45.11 -19.31 -12.80
N HIS A 246 -44.16 -18.64 -12.12
CA HIS A 246 -44.29 -17.22 -11.79
C HIS A 246 -44.16 -16.32 -13.04
N PHE A 247 -43.33 -16.72 -14.01
CA PHE A 247 -43.22 -16.00 -15.28
C PHE A 247 -44.57 -15.94 -16.01
N TYR A 248 -45.23 -17.08 -16.19
CA TYR A 248 -46.53 -17.13 -16.86
C TYR A 248 -47.67 -16.57 -15.99
N GLN A 249 -47.56 -16.60 -14.67
CA GLN A 249 -48.48 -15.88 -13.77
C GLN A 249 -48.43 -14.38 -14.03
N ARG A 250 -47.24 -13.76 -14.05
CA ARG A 250 -47.08 -12.32 -14.33
C ARG A 250 -47.53 -11.95 -15.74
N GLN A 251 -47.32 -12.83 -16.73
CA GLN A 251 -47.83 -12.62 -18.09
C GLN A 251 -49.35 -12.82 -18.24
N GLY A 252 -50.05 -13.31 -17.21
CA GLY A 252 -51.48 -13.62 -17.28
C GLY A 252 -51.77 -14.79 -18.22
N SER A 253 -50.88 -15.78 -18.28
CA SER A 253 -50.95 -16.95 -19.18
C SER A 253 -51.16 -18.27 -18.43
N ILE A 254 -51.80 -18.21 -17.26
CA ILE A 254 -52.12 -19.40 -16.46
C ILE A 254 -53.54 -19.89 -16.73
N CYS A 255 -53.69 -21.20 -16.81
CA CYS A 255 -54.98 -21.84 -16.93
C CYS A 255 -55.75 -21.74 -15.60
N HIS A 256 -56.91 -21.11 -15.60
CA HIS A 256 -57.74 -21.01 -14.40
C HIS A 256 -58.27 -22.39 -13.92
N GLY A 257 -58.39 -23.37 -14.82
CA GLY A 257 -58.88 -24.70 -14.47
C GLY A 257 -57.85 -25.60 -13.77
N CYS A 258 -56.55 -25.48 -14.08
CA CYS A 258 -55.52 -26.37 -13.54
C CYS A 258 -54.36 -25.66 -12.84
N GLY A 259 -54.27 -24.32 -12.92
CA GLY A 259 -53.18 -23.54 -12.35
C GLY A 259 -51.84 -23.63 -13.10
N CYS A 260 -51.76 -24.44 -14.16
CA CYS A 260 -50.54 -24.58 -14.96
C CYS A 260 -50.46 -23.51 -16.07
N PRO A 261 -49.24 -23.12 -16.50
CA PRO A 261 -49.03 -22.31 -17.68
C PRO A 261 -49.70 -22.86 -18.93
N VAL A 262 -50.34 -21.97 -19.71
CA VAL A 262 -50.89 -22.31 -21.02
C VAL A 262 -49.85 -22.02 -22.09
N THR A 263 -49.14 -23.07 -22.52
CA THR A 263 -48.20 -23.01 -23.64
C THR A 263 -48.95 -23.29 -24.95
N GLY A 264 -49.10 -22.28 -25.81
CA GLY A 264 -49.75 -22.41 -27.12
C GLY A 264 -51.24 -22.07 -27.16
N ARG A 265 -52.07 -22.97 -27.71
CA ARG A 265 -53.51 -22.70 -27.93
C ARG A 265 -54.24 -22.57 -26.60
N CYS A 266 -54.88 -21.43 -26.38
CA CYS A 266 -55.71 -21.18 -25.20
C CYS A 266 -57.13 -20.76 -25.59
N VAL A 267 -58.09 -21.05 -24.70
CA VAL A 267 -59.43 -20.47 -24.76
C VAL A 267 -59.48 -19.33 -23.76
N THR A 268 -59.82 -18.13 -24.23
CA THR A 268 -60.06 -16.97 -23.36
C THR A 268 -61.55 -16.77 -23.19
N ALA A 269 -62.01 -16.80 -21.94
CA ALA A 269 -63.42 -16.67 -21.56
C ALA A 269 -63.51 -15.89 -20.23
N ALA A 270 -64.39 -14.89 -20.16
CA ALA A 270 -64.59 -14.06 -18.95
C ALA A 270 -63.29 -13.45 -18.38
N GLY A 271 -62.38 -12.99 -19.25
CA GLY A 271 -61.10 -12.42 -18.83
C GLY A 271 -60.08 -13.44 -18.31
N ARG A 272 -60.40 -14.75 -18.31
CA ARG A 272 -59.53 -15.83 -17.86
C ARG A 272 -59.08 -16.69 -19.05
N LYS A 273 -57.91 -17.31 -18.91
CA LYS A 273 -57.38 -18.26 -19.88
C LYS A 273 -57.56 -19.69 -19.39
N TYR A 274 -57.83 -20.59 -20.32
CA TYR A 274 -58.00 -22.01 -20.08
C TYR A 274 -57.25 -22.80 -21.16
N HIS A 275 -56.71 -23.95 -20.79
CA HIS A 275 -56.43 -24.99 -21.79
C HIS A 275 -57.74 -25.41 -22.46
N PRO A 276 -57.75 -25.76 -23.76
CA PRO A 276 -58.95 -26.25 -24.44
C PRO A 276 -59.64 -27.42 -23.72
N GLU A 277 -58.85 -28.30 -23.10
CA GLU A 277 -59.35 -29.44 -22.32
C GLU A 277 -59.93 -29.05 -20.95
N HIS A 278 -59.52 -27.91 -20.39
CA HIS A 278 -59.99 -27.41 -19.09
C HIS A 278 -61.14 -26.41 -19.22
N PHE A 279 -61.56 -26.06 -20.44
CA PHE A 279 -62.71 -25.20 -20.68
C PHE A 279 -63.99 -26.04 -20.77
N ILE A 280 -64.47 -26.47 -19.60
CA ILE A 280 -65.58 -27.43 -19.46
C ILE A 280 -66.69 -26.89 -18.54
N CYS A 281 -67.90 -27.41 -18.72
CA CYS A 281 -69.04 -27.10 -17.86
C CYS A 281 -68.82 -27.65 -16.45
N SER A 282 -68.92 -26.83 -15.42
CA SER A 282 -68.73 -27.25 -14.01
C SER A 282 -69.77 -28.25 -13.51
N TYR A 283 -70.87 -28.46 -14.24
CA TYR A 283 -71.90 -29.44 -13.88
C TYR A 283 -71.81 -30.74 -14.69
N CYS A 284 -71.84 -30.65 -16.02
CA CYS A 284 -71.84 -31.84 -16.87
C CYS A 284 -70.45 -32.25 -17.39
N LEU A 285 -69.41 -31.47 -17.09
CA LEU A 285 -68.03 -31.67 -17.56
C LEU A 285 -67.86 -31.66 -19.09
N GLY A 286 -68.91 -31.31 -19.84
CA GLY A 286 -68.85 -31.19 -21.29
C GLY A 286 -68.00 -30.01 -21.75
N LYS A 287 -67.24 -30.19 -22.83
CA LYS A 287 -66.42 -29.14 -23.46
C LYS A 287 -67.29 -27.96 -23.86
N LEU A 288 -66.89 -26.76 -23.46
CA LEU A 288 -67.56 -25.52 -23.81
C LEU A 288 -66.91 -24.94 -25.07
N GLN A 289 -67.69 -24.17 -25.85
CA GLN A 289 -67.17 -23.46 -27.02
C GLN A 289 -67.26 -21.95 -26.80
N LYS A 290 -66.47 -21.19 -27.54
CA LYS A 290 -66.47 -19.73 -27.47
C LYS A 290 -67.86 -19.20 -27.84
N GLY A 291 -68.54 -18.54 -26.89
CA GLY A 291 -69.87 -17.96 -27.06
C GLY A 291 -71.06 -18.85 -26.64
N SER A 292 -70.86 -20.10 -26.23
CA SER A 292 -71.93 -21.04 -25.82
C SER A 292 -71.92 -21.39 -24.34
N TYR A 293 -71.47 -20.45 -23.49
CA TYR A 293 -71.35 -20.64 -22.05
C TYR A 293 -71.99 -19.49 -21.27
N CYS A 294 -72.35 -19.76 -20.02
CA CYS A 294 -72.79 -18.79 -19.03
C CYS A 294 -71.85 -18.88 -17.83
N GLU A 295 -71.37 -17.74 -17.34
CA GLU A 295 -70.58 -17.66 -16.11
C GLU A 295 -71.50 -17.35 -14.93
N ARG A 296 -71.32 -18.08 -13.82
CA ARG A 296 -71.97 -17.76 -12.55
C ARG A 296 -71.09 -18.16 -11.38
N SER A 297 -70.86 -17.23 -10.45
CA SER A 297 -70.04 -17.44 -9.25
C SER A 297 -68.67 -18.07 -9.54
N ASP A 298 -67.94 -17.53 -10.52
CA ASP A 298 -66.62 -18.01 -10.95
C ASP A 298 -66.61 -19.45 -11.52
N LYS A 299 -67.77 -19.93 -12.00
CA LYS A 299 -67.91 -21.24 -12.63
C LYS A 299 -68.56 -21.10 -14.00
N MET A 300 -68.10 -21.94 -14.93
CA MET A 300 -68.52 -21.93 -16.32
C MET A 300 -69.57 -23.02 -16.53
N TYR A 301 -70.73 -22.67 -17.07
CA TYR A 301 -71.82 -23.60 -17.34
C TYR A 301 -72.20 -23.57 -18.82
N CYS A 302 -72.57 -24.71 -19.41
CA CYS A 302 -73.24 -24.69 -20.71
C CYS A 302 -74.64 -24.09 -20.54
N GLN A 303 -75.20 -23.48 -21.60
CA GLN A 303 -76.51 -22.83 -21.53
C GLN A 303 -77.62 -23.75 -20.99
N THR A 304 -77.59 -25.04 -21.36
CA THR A 304 -78.55 -26.05 -20.90
C THR A 304 -78.46 -26.28 -19.40
N CYS A 305 -77.25 -26.45 -18.85
CA CYS A 305 -77.05 -26.65 -17.42
C CYS A 305 -77.33 -25.36 -16.64
N HIS A 306 -76.95 -24.20 -17.17
CA HIS A 306 -77.23 -22.92 -16.54
C HIS A 306 -78.73 -22.68 -16.38
N LYS A 307 -79.52 -22.94 -17.43
CA LYS A 307 -80.99 -22.85 -17.34
C LYS A 307 -81.53 -23.80 -16.28
N LYS A 308 -81.15 -25.09 -16.32
CA LYS A 308 -81.66 -26.09 -15.35
C LYS A 308 -81.31 -25.82 -13.89
N LEU A 309 -80.19 -25.12 -13.63
CA LEU A 309 -79.69 -24.90 -12.27
C LEU A 309 -80.09 -23.54 -11.70
N PHE A 310 -80.40 -22.54 -12.54
CA PHE A 310 -80.50 -21.14 -12.12
C PHE A 310 -81.70 -20.37 -12.70
N LEU A 311 -82.54 -20.99 -13.53
CA LEU A 311 -83.78 -20.44 -14.09
C LEU A 311 -84.93 -21.43 -13.90
#